data_AF-A0A850BQ37-F1
#
_entry.id   AF-A0A850BQ37-F1
#
_cell.length_a   1.000
_cell.length_b   1.000
_cell.length_c   1.000
_cell.angle_alpha   90.00
_cell.angle_beta   90.00
_cell.angle_gamma   90.00
#
_symmetry.space_group_name_H-M   'P 1'
#
loop_
_entity.id
_entity.type
_entity.pdbx_description
1 polymer ?
#
loop_
_entity_poly.entity_id
_entity_poly.type
_entity_poly.pdbx_seq_one_letter_code
_entity_poly.pdbx_strand_id
1 'polypeptide(L)'
;MPTAKQMKAVAGAGVELVINLAPHDVPNAIPNEPELVESLGMQYINIPVNWSTPTRDGLNIFMDAMDANRDRKIHVHCEANFRASAFITIYRILRLGWKPEEAFAVMHTIWDEDAYPVWKMFIEDALKRSADGS
;
A
#
# COMPACT_ATOMS: atom_id res chain seq x y z
N MET A 1 -0.38 11.84 -3.54
CA MET A 1 -0.22 12.10 -2.11
C MET A 1 -1.54 12.66 -1.62
N PRO A 2 -2.08 12.22 -0.49
CA PRO A 2 -3.21 12.89 0.13
C PRO A 2 -2.81 14.30 0.58
N THR A 3 -3.78 15.21 0.63
CA THR A 3 -3.65 16.54 1.25
C THR A 3 -4.21 16.51 2.67
N ALA A 4 -3.91 17.52 3.49
CA ALA A 4 -4.49 17.61 4.83
C ALA A 4 -6.04 17.63 4.84
N LYS A 5 -6.66 18.22 3.82
CA LYS A 5 -8.13 18.19 3.66
C LYS A 5 -8.63 16.77 3.36
N GLN A 6 -7.93 16.03 2.51
CA GLN A 6 -8.27 14.64 2.22
C GLN A 6 -8.06 13.74 3.44
N MET A 7 -7.01 13.97 4.24
CA MET A 7 -6.81 13.24 5.50
C MET A 7 -7.94 13.44 6.50
N LYS A 8 -8.49 14.65 6.59
CA LYS A 8 -9.71 14.90 7.38
C LYS A 8 -10.92 14.13 6.86
N ALA A 9 -11.08 14.02 5.54
CA ALA A 9 -12.14 13.22 4.94
C ALA A 9 -11.96 11.71 5.18
N VAL A 10 -10.70 11.24 5.14
CA VAL A 10 -10.31 9.86 5.49
C VAL A 10 -10.70 9.54 6.93
N ALA A 11 -10.35 10.42 7.88
CA ALA A 11 -10.78 10.29 9.27
C ALA A 11 -12.31 10.30 9.42
N GLY A 12 -12.99 11.24 8.74
CA GLY A 12 -14.45 11.33 8.74
C GLY A 12 -15.17 10.12 8.14
N ALA A 13 -14.48 9.33 7.31
CA ALA A 13 -14.98 8.05 6.80
C ALA A 13 -14.82 6.89 7.80
N GLY A 14 -14.30 7.15 9.01
CA GLY A 14 -14.07 6.15 10.05
C GLY A 14 -12.82 5.31 9.83
N VAL A 15 -11.83 5.82 9.07
CA VAL A 15 -10.51 5.18 8.99
C VAL A 15 -9.84 5.28 10.35
N GLU A 16 -9.18 4.20 10.76
CA GLU A 16 -8.53 4.08 12.06
C GLU A 16 -7.01 3.99 11.94
N LEU A 17 -6.52 3.52 10.79
CA LEU A 17 -5.09 3.34 10.52
C LEU A 17 -4.74 3.86 9.13
N VAL A 18 -3.68 4.67 9.05
CA VAL A 18 -3.06 5.10 7.80
C VAL A 18 -1.72 4.38 7.63
N ILE A 19 -1.53 3.72 6.48
CA ILE A 19 -0.25 3.12 6.09
C ILE A 19 0.29 3.90 4.89
N ASN A 20 1.40 4.62 5.11
CA ASN A 20 2.09 5.36 4.06
C ASN A 20 3.26 4.54 3.51
N LEU A 21 3.24 4.25 2.20
CA LEU A 21 4.31 3.53 1.49
C LEU A 21 5.33 4.44 0.80
N ALA A 22 5.14 5.76 0.86
CA ALA A 22 6.09 6.70 0.29
C ALA A 22 7.27 6.93 1.25
N PRO A 23 8.51 6.98 0.73
CA PRO A 23 9.62 7.60 1.44
C PRO A 23 9.31 9.05 1.83
N HIS A 24 9.86 9.51 2.97
CA HIS A 24 9.62 10.87 3.49
C HIS A 24 10.27 11.99 2.66
N ASP A 25 11.21 11.66 1.78
CA ASP A 25 11.96 12.61 0.94
C ASP A 25 11.29 12.92 -0.41
N VAL A 26 10.08 12.41 -0.65
CA VAL A 26 9.34 12.72 -1.88
C VAL A 26 8.88 14.18 -1.90
N PRO A 27 8.94 14.89 -3.05
CA PRO A 27 8.72 16.34 -3.13
C PRO A 27 7.35 16.83 -2.61
N ASN A 28 6.37 15.93 -2.58
CA ASN A 28 4.98 16.26 -2.24
C ASN A 28 4.55 15.75 -0.85
N ALA A 29 5.48 15.25 -0.02
CA ALA A 29 5.14 14.71 1.30
C ALA A 29 4.42 15.74 2.16
N ILE A 30 3.37 15.30 2.87
CA ILE A 30 2.73 16.15 3.87
C ILE A 30 3.77 16.41 4.97
N PRO A 31 4.11 17.67 5.27
CA PRO A 31 4.97 17.98 6.41
C PRO A 31 4.29 17.50 7.69
N ASN A 32 5.00 16.74 8.52
CA ASN A 32 4.49 16.21 9.77
C ASN A 32 3.19 15.39 9.59
N GLU A 33 3.16 14.55 8.55
CA GLU A 33 2.04 13.63 8.29
C GLU A 33 1.67 12.76 9.50
N PRO A 34 2.62 12.17 10.25
CA PRO A 34 2.30 11.41 11.46
C PRO A 34 1.48 12.24 12.45
N GLU A 35 1.93 13.45 12.76
CA GLU A 35 1.29 14.35 13.73
C GLU A 35 -0.11 14.77 13.26
N LEU A 36 -0.27 15.02 11.96
CA LEU A 36 -1.59 15.30 11.39
C LEU A 36 -2.54 14.11 11.57
N VAL A 37 -2.10 12.90 11.21
CA VAL A 37 -2.92 11.67 11.30
C VAL A 37 -3.31 11.37 12.74
N GLU A 38 -2.36 11.49 13.67
CA GLU A 38 -2.58 11.32 15.10
C GLU A 38 -3.53 12.37 15.67
N SER A 39 -3.41 13.64 15.26
CA SER A 39 -4.33 14.70 15.68
C SER A 39 -5.79 14.47 15.24
N LEU A 40 -6.00 13.63 14.23
CA LEU A 40 -7.31 13.23 13.72
C LEU A 40 -7.83 11.94 14.39
N GLY A 41 -7.12 11.41 15.39
CA GLY A 41 -7.49 10.21 16.14
C GLY A 41 -7.20 8.89 15.42
N MET A 42 -6.39 8.93 14.35
CA MET A 42 -5.97 7.75 13.60
C MET A 42 -4.55 7.33 14.01
N GLN A 43 -4.22 6.06 13.82
CA GLN A 43 -2.83 5.61 13.92
C GLN A 43 -2.10 5.75 12.58
N TYR A 44 -0.78 5.90 12.65
CA TYR A 44 0.08 6.08 11.48
C TYR A 44 1.20 5.04 11.46
N ILE A 45 1.42 4.40 10.31
CA ILE A 45 2.57 3.53 10.05
C ILE A 45 3.21 3.97 8.73
N ASN A 46 4.52 4.22 8.73
CA ASN A 46 5.29 4.40 7.50
C ASN A 46 6.10 3.14 7.18
N ILE A 47 5.92 2.63 5.96
CA ILE A 47 6.67 1.50 5.42
C ILE A 47 7.29 1.98 4.11
N PRO A 48 8.45 2.65 4.14
CA PRO A 48 8.98 3.32 2.96
C PRO A 48 9.39 2.29 1.89
N VAL A 49 8.76 2.38 0.72
CA VAL A 49 9.07 1.52 -0.43
C VAL A 49 9.75 2.34 -1.51
N ASN A 50 10.99 1.99 -1.85
CA ASN A 50 11.71 2.61 -2.96
C ASN A 50 11.05 2.19 -4.29
N TRP A 51 10.70 3.16 -5.13
CA TRP A 51 10.08 2.91 -6.42
C TRP A 51 10.97 2.13 -7.38
N SER A 52 12.27 2.43 -7.39
CA SER A 52 13.22 1.81 -8.32
C SER A 52 13.68 0.43 -7.84
N THR A 53 13.51 0.13 -6.55
CA THR A 53 13.97 -1.11 -5.92
C THR A 53 12.94 -1.63 -4.91
N PRO A 54 11.76 -2.08 -5.35
CA PRO A 54 10.79 -2.71 -4.45
C PRO A 54 11.39 -3.99 -3.84
N THR A 55 11.24 -4.16 -2.53
CA THR A 55 11.82 -5.29 -1.79
C THR A 55 10.75 -6.19 -1.20
N ARG A 56 11.08 -7.48 -1.09
CA ARG A 56 10.19 -8.45 -0.45
C ARG A 56 10.03 -8.20 1.04
N ASP A 57 11.08 -7.74 1.71
CA ASP A 57 11.01 -7.40 3.13
C ASP A 57 10.01 -6.27 3.38
N GLY A 58 10.00 -5.23 2.54
CA GLY A 58 9.00 -4.15 2.62
C GLY A 58 7.57 -4.67 2.39
N LEU A 59 7.40 -5.61 1.46
CA LEU A 59 6.11 -6.28 1.23
C LEU A 59 5.69 -7.15 2.42
N ASN A 60 6.61 -7.90 3.03
CA ASN A 60 6.31 -8.72 4.22
C ASN A 60 5.87 -7.85 5.40
N ILE A 61 6.61 -6.76 5.69
CA ILE A 61 6.24 -5.79 6.73
C ILE A 61 4.84 -5.21 6.46
N PHE A 62 4.54 -4.89 5.19
CA PHE A 62 3.20 -4.44 4.80
C PHE A 62 2.12 -5.51 5.05
N MET A 63 2.36 -6.75 4.62
CA MET A 63 1.40 -7.84 4.83
C MET A 63 1.16 -8.10 6.32
N ASP A 64 2.21 -8.09 7.14
CA ASP A 64 2.12 -8.29 8.58
C ASP A 64 1.36 -7.13 9.26
N ALA A 65 1.60 -5.89 8.84
CA ALA A 65 0.85 -4.72 9.31
C ALA A 65 -0.64 -4.80 8.95
N MET A 66 -0.97 -5.25 7.73
CA MET A 66 -2.35 -5.48 7.32
C MET A 66 -2.99 -6.62 8.11
N ASP A 67 -2.27 -7.73 8.30
CA ASP A 67 -2.75 -8.91 9.02
C ASP A 67 -3.00 -8.63 10.51
N ALA A 68 -2.16 -7.84 11.14
CA ALA A 68 -2.31 -7.41 12.54
C ALA A 68 -3.49 -6.45 12.76
N ASN A 69 -4.06 -5.87 11.69
CA ASN A 69 -5.10 -4.84 11.76
C ASN A 69 -6.34 -5.20 10.92
N ARG A 70 -6.61 -6.51 10.73
CA ARG A 70 -7.71 -7.02 9.88
C ARG A 70 -9.10 -6.54 10.29
N ASP A 71 -9.30 -6.19 11.55
CA ASP A 71 -10.54 -5.71 12.15
C ASP A 71 -10.73 -4.19 12.02
N ARG A 72 -9.73 -3.47 11.50
CA ARG A 72 -9.72 -2.01 11.43
C ARG A 72 -9.95 -1.50 10.02
N LYS A 73 -10.49 -0.30 9.92
CA LYS A 73 -10.57 0.40 8.63
C LYS A 73 -9.23 1.06 8.29
N ILE A 74 -8.52 0.52 7.29
CA ILE A 74 -7.18 0.96 6.90
C ILE A 74 -7.22 1.81 5.62
N HIS A 75 -6.49 2.93 5.61
CA HIS A 75 -6.18 3.69 4.41
C HIS A 75 -4.70 3.52 4.04
N VAL A 76 -4.42 2.83 2.93
CA VAL A 76 -3.06 2.69 2.39
C VAL A 76 -2.87 3.70 1.27
N HIS A 77 -1.78 4.46 1.30
CA HIS A 77 -1.45 5.38 0.21
C HIS A 77 0.07 5.45 -0.05
N CYS A 78 0.42 6.10 -1.15
CA CYS A 78 1.79 6.52 -1.44
C CYS A 78 1.76 7.87 -2.19
N GLU A 79 2.74 8.12 -3.06
CA GLU A 79 2.79 9.34 -3.86
C GLU A 79 1.78 9.32 -5.02
N ALA A 80 1.75 8.27 -5.84
CA ALA A 80 0.90 8.18 -7.05
C ALA A 80 -0.12 7.03 -7.00
N ASN A 81 -0.27 6.38 -5.85
CA ASN A 81 -1.09 5.17 -5.63
C ASN A 81 -0.61 3.89 -6.36
N PHE A 82 0.55 3.91 -7.02
CA PHE A 82 1.08 2.74 -7.74
C PHE A 82 1.60 1.69 -6.75
N ARG A 83 2.49 2.09 -5.81
CA ARG A 83 3.02 1.21 -4.75
C ARG A 83 1.90 0.58 -3.91
N ALA A 84 0.94 1.41 -3.51
CA ALA A 84 -0.19 1.00 -2.70
C ALA A 84 -1.08 -0.02 -3.43
N SER A 85 -1.46 0.27 -4.68
CA SER A 85 -2.29 -0.66 -5.46
C SER A 85 -1.56 -1.97 -5.78
N ALA A 86 -0.26 -1.94 -6.07
CA ALA A 86 0.55 -3.16 -6.23
C ALA A 86 0.57 -4.03 -4.97
N PHE A 87 0.86 -3.42 -3.81
CA PHE A 87 0.95 -4.15 -2.54
C PHE A 87 -0.42 -4.69 -2.11
N ILE A 88 -1.50 -3.92 -2.29
CA ILE A 88 -2.88 -4.38 -2.05
C ILE A 88 -3.24 -5.55 -2.96
N THR A 89 -2.85 -5.50 -4.24
CA THR A 89 -3.11 -6.58 -5.21
C THR A 89 -2.47 -7.87 -4.76
N ILE A 90 -1.18 -7.83 -4.39
CA ILE A 90 -0.46 -8.99 -3.87
C ILE A 90 -1.11 -9.48 -2.57
N TYR A 91 -1.44 -8.58 -1.64
CA TYR A 91 -2.10 -8.94 -0.38
C TYR A 91 -3.46 -9.63 -0.60
N ARG A 92 -4.29 -9.11 -1.49
CA ARG A 92 -5.60 -9.70 -1.82
C ARG A 92 -5.47 -11.13 -2.33
N ILE A 93 -4.50 -11.38 -3.21
CA ILE A 93 -4.27 -12.73 -3.76
C ILE A 93 -3.72 -13.65 -2.67
N LEU A 94 -2.63 -13.25 -2.00
CA LEU A 94 -1.88 -14.13 -1.11
C LEU A 94 -2.52 -14.34 0.28
N ARG A 95 -3.25 -13.35 0.80
CA ARG A 95 -3.80 -13.39 2.17
C ARG A 95 -5.32 -13.50 2.22
N LEU A 96 -6.01 -12.99 1.20
CA LEU A 96 -7.47 -13.01 1.13
C LEU A 96 -8.01 -14.01 0.09
N GLY A 97 -7.15 -14.67 -0.66
CA GLY A 97 -7.54 -15.70 -1.63
C GLY A 97 -8.31 -15.16 -2.85
N TRP A 98 -8.16 -13.88 -3.17
CA TRP A 98 -8.78 -13.29 -4.35
C TRP A 98 -8.22 -13.92 -5.63
N LYS A 99 -9.06 -14.03 -6.65
CA LYS A 99 -8.58 -14.41 -7.98
C LYS A 99 -7.65 -13.33 -8.51
N PRO A 100 -6.51 -13.70 -9.15
CA PRO A 100 -5.60 -12.73 -9.72
C PRO A 100 -6.30 -11.70 -10.62
N GLU A 101 -7.17 -12.16 -11.52
CA GLU A 101 -7.94 -11.33 -12.45
C GLU A 101 -8.71 -10.20 -11.74
N GLU A 102 -9.40 -10.51 -10.64
CA GLU A 102 -10.18 -9.54 -9.86
C GLU A 102 -9.28 -8.55 -9.10
N ALA A 103 -8.15 -9.02 -8.58
CA ALA A 103 -7.20 -8.18 -7.88
C ALA A 103 -6.49 -7.20 -8.84
N PHE A 104 -6.03 -7.70 -10.00
CA PHE A 104 -5.38 -6.91 -11.04
C PHE A 104 -6.34 -5.90 -11.69
N ALA A 105 -7.62 -6.26 -11.89
CA ALA A 105 -8.60 -5.34 -12.46
C ALA A 105 -8.69 -4.01 -11.68
N VAL A 106 -8.57 -4.05 -10.34
CA VAL A 106 -8.56 -2.83 -9.52
C VAL A 106 -7.27 -2.02 -9.72
N MET A 107 -6.11 -2.70 -9.78
CA MET A 107 -4.83 -2.05 -10.02
C MET A 107 -4.77 -1.36 -11.40
N HIS A 108 -5.29 -2.04 -12.43
CA HIS A 108 -5.33 -1.56 -13.81
C HIS A 108 -6.22 -0.32 -14.01
N THR A 109 -7.13 -0.03 -13.07
CA THR A 109 -7.85 1.26 -13.09
C THR A 109 -6.96 2.45 -12.74
N ILE A 110 -5.81 2.19 -12.11
CA ILE A 110 -4.87 3.22 -11.64
C ILE A 110 -3.66 3.30 -12.59
N TRP A 111 -3.09 2.16 -12.97
CA TRP A 111 -1.90 2.08 -13.82
C TRP A 111 -1.70 0.68 -14.40
N ASP A 112 -0.86 0.59 -15.43
CA ASP A 112 -0.49 -0.66 -16.11
C ASP A 112 0.96 -1.02 -15.78
N GLU A 113 1.18 -2.21 -15.21
CA GLU A 113 2.51 -2.72 -14.87
C GLU A 113 3.38 -3.00 -16.08
N ASP A 114 2.82 -3.20 -17.27
CA ASP A 114 3.58 -3.39 -18.51
C ASP A 114 4.44 -2.17 -18.86
N ALA A 115 4.04 -0.98 -18.41
CA ALA A 115 4.83 0.24 -18.54
C ALA A 115 6.02 0.31 -17.56
N TYR A 116 6.08 -0.56 -16.55
CA TYR A 116 7.09 -0.54 -15.48
C TYR A 116 7.67 -1.94 -15.20
N PRO A 117 8.65 -2.40 -16.00
CA PRO A 117 9.19 -3.75 -15.95
C PRO A 117 9.66 -4.21 -14.56
N VAL A 118 10.27 -3.31 -13.78
CA VAL A 118 10.73 -3.60 -12.41
C VAL A 118 9.57 -4.03 -11.51
N TRP A 119 8.44 -3.34 -11.59
CA TRP A 119 7.27 -3.65 -10.78
C TRP A 119 6.52 -4.87 -11.28
N LYS A 120 6.41 -5.04 -12.61
CA LYS A 120 5.86 -6.28 -13.18
C LYS A 120 6.62 -7.50 -12.70
N MET A 121 7.96 -7.49 -12.82
CA MET A 121 8.81 -8.58 -12.34
C MET A 121 8.67 -8.81 -10.83
N PHE A 122 8.60 -7.73 -10.05
CA PHE A 122 8.40 -7.83 -8.60
C PHE A 122 7.07 -8.49 -8.22
N ILE A 123 5.96 -8.06 -8.83
CA ILE A 123 4.63 -8.64 -8.60
C ILE A 123 4.63 -10.12 -9.00
N GLU A 124 5.17 -10.45 -10.18
CA GLU A 124 5.24 -11.84 -10.64
C GLU A 124 6.08 -12.74 -9.72
N ASP A 125 7.27 -12.30 -9.27
CA ASP A 125 8.11 -13.07 -8.36
C ASP A 125 7.44 -13.27 -6.99
N ALA A 126 6.78 -12.23 -6.47
CA ALA A 126 6.05 -12.30 -5.21
C ALA A 126 4.91 -13.34 -5.25
N LEU A 127 4.18 -13.41 -6.37
CA LEU A 127 3.09 -14.36 -6.55
C LEU A 127 3.57 -15.79 -6.81
N LYS A 128 4.62 -16.00 -7.63
CA LYS A 128 5.16 -17.33 -7.94
C LYS A 128 5.71 -18.04 -6.69
N ARG A 129 6.51 -17.34 -5.89
CA ARG A 129 7.14 -17.92 -4.68
C ARG A 129 6.16 -18.32 -3.59
N SER A 130 4.91 -17.85 -3.64
CA SER A 130 3.87 -18.31 -2.73
C SER A 130 3.25 -19.63 -3.17
N ALA A 131 3.32 -19.99 -4.45
CA ALA A 131 2.81 -21.26 -4.97
C ALA A 131 3.77 -22.43 -4.71
N ASP A 132 5.08 -22.16 -4.69
CA ASP A 132 6.14 -23.16 -4.46
C ASP A 132 6.47 -23.40 -2.97
N GLY A 133 5.76 -22.71 -2.06
CA GLY A 133 5.94 -22.80 -0.61
C GLY A 133 4.71 -23.39 0.07
N SER A 134 4.43 -24.68 -0.16
CA SER A 134 3.51 -25.52 0.61
C SER A 134 4.19 -26.81 1.02
#